data_AF-A0A503XPX1-F1
#
_entry.id   AF-A0A503XPX1-F1
#
_cell.length_a   1.000
_cell.length_b   1.000
_cell.length_c   1.000
_cell.angle_alpha   90.00
_cell.angle_beta   90.00
_cell.angle_gamma   90.00
#
_symmetry.space_group_name_H-M   'P 1'
#
loop_
_entity.id
_entity.type
_entity.pdbx_description
1 polymer ?
#
loop_
_entity_poly.entity_id
_entity_poly.type
_entity_poly.pdbx_seq_one_letter_code
_entity_poly.pdbx_strand_id
1 'polypeptide(L)' 'MTAAQYLARFRHRVLVIDAGDPRAALIPTSHNCPGFPEGISGADILDRLRRHATLYGATLVGGQVYSPAPA' A
#
# COMPACT_ATOMS: atom_id res chain seq x y z
N MET A 1 -1.76 -2.62 1.59
CA MET A 1 -0.45 -1.99 1.86
C MET A 1 0.16 -2.39 3.20
N THR A 2 -0.50 -2.15 4.35
CA THR A 2 0.06 -2.48 5.68
C THR A 2 0.56 -3.92 5.81
N ALA A 3 -0.22 -4.92 5.35
CA ALA A 3 0.18 -6.32 5.39
C ALA A 3 1.51 -6.59 4.64
N ALA A 4 1.68 -6.01 3.46
CA ALA A 4 2.89 -6.19 2.66
C ALA A 4 4.13 -5.67 3.39
N GLN A 5 4.01 -4.53 4.08
CA GLN A 5 5.09 -3.95 4.85
C GLN A 5 5.49 -4.80 6.05
N TYR A 6 4.53 -5.36 6.79
CA TYR A 6 4.81 -6.27 7.90
C TYR A 6 5.47 -7.57 7.41
N LEU A 7 4.92 -8.19 6.36
CA LEU A 7 5.48 -9.42 5.80
C LEU A 7 6.91 -9.22 5.27
N ALA A 8 7.15 -8.11 4.57
CA ALA A 8 8.48 -7.76 4.07
C ALA A 8 9.49 -7.51 5.22
N ARG A 9 9.07 -6.83 6.30
CA ARG A 9 9.89 -6.66 7.52
C ARG A 9 10.26 -7.97 8.20
N PHE A 10 9.39 -8.97 8.13
CA PHE A 10 9.67 -10.33 8.60
C PHE A 10 10.40 -11.20 7.58
N ARG A 11 10.96 -10.58 6.51
CA ARG A 11 11.79 -11.23 5.48
C ARG A 11 11.04 -12.28 4.64
N HIS A 12 9.71 -12.19 4.57
CA HIS A 12 8.97 -12.94 3.57
C HIS A 12 9.19 -12.34 2.18
N ARG A 13 9.10 -13.19 1.15
CA ARG A 13 9.00 -12.73 -0.25
C ARG A 13 7.55 -12.31 -0.50
N VAL A 14 7.34 -11.04 -0.80
CA VAL A 14 6.01 -10.44 -0.92
C VAL A 14 5.81 -9.85 -2.31
N LEU A 15 4.72 -10.26 -2.96
CA LEU A 15 4.21 -9.66 -4.19
C LEU A 15 2.85 -9.00 -3.88
N VAL A 16 2.69 -7.75 -4.29
CA VAL A 16 1.42 -7.02 -4.24
C VAL A 16 0.97 -6.75 -5.67
N ILE A 17 -0.23 -7.21 -6.00
CA ILE A 17 -0.91 -6.89 -7.26
C ILE A 17 -1.92 -5.78 -6.95
N ASP A 18 -1.73 -4.60 -7.53
CA ASP A 18 -2.53 -3.39 -7.28
C ASP A 18 -3.29 -3.00 -8.57
N ALA A 19 -4.61 -2.84 -8.47
CA ALA A 19 -5.46 -2.43 -9.59
C ALA A 19 -5.29 -0.95 -9.96
N GLY A 20 -4.71 -0.14 -9.06
CA GLY A 20 -4.37 1.26 -9.33
C GLY A 20 -5.48 2.28 -9.01
N ASP A 21 -6.64 1.83 -8.54
CA ASP A 21 -7.82 2.67 -8.22
C ASP A 21 -8.24 2.62 -6.73
N PRO A 22 -7.31 2.80 -5.76
CA PRO A 22 -7.66 2.72 -4.35
C PRO A 22 -8.59 3.87 -3.94
N ARG A 23 -9.70 3.56 -3.24
CA ARG A 23 -10.63 4.57 -2.69
C ARG A 23 -9.93 5.66 -1.87
N ALA A 24 -8.84 5.32 -1.19
CA ALA A 24 -8.06 6.29 -0.43
C ALA A 24 -7.54 7.45 -1.29
N ALA A 25 -7.25 7.23 -2.58
CA ALA A 25 -6.80 8.30 -3.48
C ALA A 25 -7.84 9.42 -3.68
N LEU A 26 -9.12 9.16 -3.37
CA LEU A 26 -10.20 10.14 -3.47
C LEU A 26 -10.27 11.09 -2.27
N ILE A 27 -9.50 10.83 -1.21
CA ILE A 27 -9.53 11.65 0.00
C ILE A 27 -8.65 12.90 -0.24
N PRO A 28 -9.24 14.12 -0.28
CA PRO A 28 -8.46 15.33 -0.50
C PRO A 28 -7.48 15.57 0.65
N THR A 29 -7.97 15.47 1.89
CA THR A 29 -7.17 15.57 3.11
C THR A 29 -7.77 14.70 4.21
N SER A 30 -6.96 13.81 4.77
CA SER A 30 -7.27 13.08 5.98
C SER A 30 -6.67 13.78 7.19
N HIS A 31 -7.50 14.06 8.20
CA HIS A 31 -7.08 14.57 9.51
C HIS A 31 -7.06 13.46 10.59
N ASN A 32 -7.37 12.21 10.21
CA ASN A 32 -7.38 11.07 11.13
C ASN A 32 -6.16 10.15 10.98
N CYS A 33 -5.16 10.57 10.22
CA CYS A 33 -3.90 9.84 10.05
C CYS A 33 -2.88 10.29 11.11
N PRO A 34 -2.50 9.42 12.06
CA PRO A 34 -1.50 9.76 13.06
C PRO A 34 -0.16 10.13 12.43
N GLY A 35 0.53 11.12 13.01
CA GLY A 35 1.81 11.64 12.47
C GLY A 35 1.66 12.76 11.43
N PHE A 36 0.43 13.17 11.12
CA PHE A 36 0.12 14.28 10.20
C PHE A 36 -0.87 15.26 10.84
N PRO A 37 -0.43 16.09 11.81
CA PRO A 37 -1.32 16.99 12.54
C PRO A 37 -1.99 18.04 11.64
N GLU A 38 -1.32 18.45 10.56
CA GLU A 38 -1.84 19.38 9.54
C GLU A 38 -2.72 18.67 8.50
N GLY A 39 -2.92 17.36 8.63
CA GLY A 39 -3.58 16.51 7.65
C GLY A 39 -2.66 16.07 6.52
N ILE A 40 -3.10 15.05 5.78
CA ILE A 40 -2.37 14.49 4.64
C ILE A 40 -3.33 13.99 3.57
N SER A 41 -3.02 14.20 2.29
CA SER A 41 -3.86 13.70 1.20
C SER A 41 -3.84 12.18 1.14
N GLY A 42 -4.93 11.60 0.64
CA GLY A 42 -4.99 10.15 0.44
C GLY A 42 -3.95 9.64 -0.56
N ALA A 43 -3.65 10.44 -1.59
CA ALA A 43 -2.58 10.16 -2.54
C ALA A 43 -1.19 10.10 -1.87
N ASP A 44 -0.89 11.05 -0.99
CA ASP A 44 0.39 11.08 -0.26
C ASP A 44 0.50 9.94 0.76
N ILE A 45 -0.60 9.57 1.44
CA ILE A 45 -0.62 8.37 2.29
C ILE A 45 -0.24 7.15 1.46
N LEU A 46 -0.89 6.95 0.31
CA LEU A 46 -0.64 5.79 -0.55
C LEU A 46 0.80 5.76 -1.06
N ASP A 47 1.34 6.89 -1.52
CA ASP A 47 2.73 6.99 -1.96
C ASP A 47 3.72 6.63 -0.85
N ARG A 48 3.54 7.19 0.36
CA ARG A 48 4.38 6.87 1.52
C ARG A 48 4.31 5.39 1.89
N LEU A 49 3.12 4.79 1.86
CA LEU A 49 2.94 3.36 2.13
C LEU A 49 3.61 2.48 1.06
N ARG A 50 3.55 2.87 -0.21
CA ARG A 50 4.25 2.17 -1.31
C ARG A 50 5.76 2.22 -1.10
N ARG A 51 6.32 3.40 -0.85
CA ARG A 51 7.75 3.58 -0.56
C ARG A 51 8.22 2.78 0.66
N HIS A 52 7.41 2.73 1.72
CA HIS A 52 7.75 1.96 2.91
C HIS A 52 7.73 0.45 2.63
N ALA A 53 6.73 -0.06 1.90
CA ALA A 53 6.68 -1.47 1.54
C ALA A 53 7.88 -1.88 0.65
N THR A 54 8.23 -1.07 -0.35
CA THR A 54 9.37 -1.35 -1.24
C THR A 54 10.71 -1.24 -0.53
N LEU A 55 10.86 -0.32 0.44
CA LEU A 55 12.07 -0.21 1.27
C LEU A 55 12.44 -1.53 1.98
N TYR A 56 11.45 -2.33 2.38
CA TYR A 56 11.67 -3.63 3.01
C TYR A 56 11.63 -4.82 2.03
N GLY A 57 11.56 -4.56 0.73
CA GLY A 57 11.66 -5.60 -0.31
C GLY A 57 10.34 -6.15 -0.83
N ALA A 58 9.19 -5.52 -0.54
CA ALA A 58 7.95 -5.90 -1.22
C ALA A 58 8.01 -5.49 -2.70
N THR A 59 7.59 -6.38 -3.59
CA THR A 59 7.43 -6.09 -5.03
C THR A 59 5.99 -5.67 -5.31
N LEU A 60 5.80 -4.54 -5.99
CA LEU A 60 4.48 -4.04 -6.40
C LEU A 60 4.36 -4.12 -7.92
N VAL A 61 3.26 -4.69 -8.39
CA VAL A 61 2.93 -4.77 -9.83
C VAL A 61 1.51 -4.30 -10.06
N GLY A 62 1.30 -3.60 -11.18
CA GLY A 62 -0.04 -3.24 -11.64
C GLY A 62 -0.77 -4.47 -12.18
N GLY A 63 -2.02 -4.67 -11.76
CA GLY A 63 -2.84 -5.76 -12.28
C GLY A 63 -4.11 -6.01 -11.47
N GLN A 64 -4.95 -6.91 -11.97
CA GLN A 64 -6.15 -7.39 -11.28
C GLN A 64 -6.10 -8.91 -11.15
N VAL A 65 -6.56 -9.43 -10.01
CA VAL A 65 -6.63 -10.87 -9.73
C VAL A 65 -8.08 -11.32 -9.89
N TYR A 66 -8.36 -12.16 -10.89
CA TYR A 66 -9.71 -12.70 -11.13
C TYR A 66 -9.99 -13.98 -10.34
N SER A 67 -8.98 -14.86 -10.25
CA SER A 67 -9.03 -16.05 -9.42
C SER A 67 -7.60 -16.46 -9.03
N PRO A 68 -7.38 -16.91 -7.79
CA PRO A 68 -6.19 -17.66 -7.45
C PRO A 68 -6.31 -19.07 -8.06
N ALA A 69 -5.21 -19.62 -8.57
CA ALA A 69 -5.16 -21.05 -8.87
C ALA A 69 -5.39 -21.86 -7.58
N PRO A 70 -6.05 -23.03 -7.64
CA PRO A 70 -6.18 -23.89 -6.47
C PRO A 70 -4.78 -24.25 -5.93
N ALA A 71 -4.65 -24.24 -4.61
CA ALA A 71 -3.42 -24.53 -3.88
C ALA A 71 -3.09 -26.03 -3.90
#